data_AF-A0A2H0WZG0-F1
#
_entry.id   AF-A0A2H0WZG0-F1
#
_cell.length_a   1.000
_cell.length_b   1.000
_cell.length_c   1.000
_cell.angle_alpha   90.00
_cell.angle_beta   90.00
_cell.angle_gamma   90.00
#
_symmetry.space_group_name_H-M   'P 1'
#
loop_
_entity.id
_entity.type
_entity.pdbx_description
1 polymer ?
#
loop_
_entity_poly.entity_id
_entity_poly.type
_entity_poly.pdbx_seq_one_letter_code
_entity_poly.pdbx_strand_id
1 'polypeptide(L)' 'MKPFSFTRKLPKKSEWILEFTQGPHSAHLFQVKKRIAHQKTKFQTVDIVELFQYGKTLFLDERLQVAEADEFLYHES' A
#
# COMPACT_ATOMS: atom_id res chain seq x y z
N MET A 1 5.84 -33.83 -6.24
CA MET A 1 6.22 -32.57 -6.91
C MET A 1 6.41 -31.51 -5.83
N LYS A 2 7.60 -30.91 -5.66
CA LYS A 2 7.80 -29.86 -4.65
C LYS A 2 7.28 -28.53 -5.24
N PRO A 3 6.40 -27.78 -4.56
CA PRO A 3 5.99 -26.47 -5.06
C PRO A 3 7.21 -25.55 -5.11
N PHE A 4 7.38 -24.86 -6.23
CA PHE A 4 8.38 -23.81 -6.38
C PHE A 4 8.09 -22.73 -5.32
N SER A 5 9.00 -22.56 -4.35
CA SER A 5 8.90 -21.54 -3.32
C SER A 5 9.82 -20.37 -3.68
N PHE A 6 9.26 -19.32 -4.26
CA PHE A 6 9.92 -18.02 -4.32
C PHE A 6 9.74 -17.31 -2.97
N THR A 7 10.46 -17.75 -1.95
CA THR A 7 10.47 -17.02 -0.67
C THR A 7 11.56 -15.96 -0.71
N ARG A 8 11.32 -14.90 -1.49
CA ARG A 8 12.09 -13.66 -1.30
C ARG A 8 11.74 -13.16 0.10
N LYS A 9 12.73 -13.14 0.99
CA LYS A 9 12.51 -12.68 2.38
C LYS A 9 12.20 -11.19 2.37
N LEU A 10 11.16 -10.80 3.11
CA LEU A 10 10.91 -9.38 3.39
C LEU A 10 12.10 -8.81 4.21
N PRO A 11 12.52 -7.56 3.94
CA PRO A 11 13.52 -6.84 4.73
C PRO A 11 13.17 -6.85 6.23
N LYS A 12 14.15 -7.14 7.09
CA LYS A 12 13.96 -7.09 8.55
C LYS A 12 13.71 -5.64 9.02
N LYS A 13 12.84 -5.45 10.01
CA LYS A 13 12.48 -4.15 10.61
C LYS A 13 11.93 -3.13 9.59
N SER A 14 11.00 -3.55 8.74
CA SER A 14 10.32 -2.65 7.81
C SER A 14 8.82 -2.67 8.04
N GLU A 15 8.18 -1.53 7.81
CA GLU A 15 6.72 -1.36 7.87
C GLU A 15 6.12 -1.70 6.51
N TRP A 16 4.97 -2.38 6.52
CA TRP A 16 4.26 -2.83 5.34
C TRP A 16 2.76 -2.56 5.49
N ILE A 17 2.10 -2.18 4.40
CA ILE A 17 0.64 -2.13 4.30
C ILE A 17 0.20 -3.31 3.42
N LEU A 18 -0.77 -4.09 3.92
CA LEU A 18 -1.41 -5.18 3.19
C LEU A 18 -2.78 -4.69 2.71
N GLU A 19 -2.98 -4.67 1.39
CA GLU A 19 -4.26 -4.30 0.80
C GLU A 19 -4.92 -5.54 0.18
N PHE A 20 -6.13 -5.90 0.65
CA PHE A 20 -6.98 -6.86 -0.06
C PHE A 20 -7.73 -6.17 -1.20
N THR A 21 -7.52 -6.67 -2.42
CA THR A 21 -8.04 -6.08 -3.65
C THR A 21 -9.55 -6.32 -3.80
N GLN A 22 -9.93 -7.47 -4.34
CA GLN A 22 -11.33 -7.85 -4.66
C GLN A 22 -11.90 -8.90 -3.69
N GLY A 23 -11.19 -9.21 -2.60
CA GLY A 23 -11.58 -10.25 -1.63
C GLY A 23 -10.39 -10.83 -0.86
N PRO A 24 -10.60 -11.85 -0.01
CA PRO A 24 -9.56 -12.36 0.90
C PRO A 24 -8.52 -13.25 0.20
N HIS A 25 -8.63 -13.43 -1.11
CA HIS A 25 -7.83 -14.40 -1.87
C HIS A 25 -6.65 -13.77 -2.63
N SER A 26 -6.61 -12.44 -2.75
CA SER A 26 -5.53 -11.71 -3.40
C SER A 26 -5.25 -10.39 -2.69
N ALA A 27 -3.97 -10.14 -2.41
CA ALA A 27 -3.54 -8.93 -1.73
C ALA A 27 -2.25 -8.36 -2.32
N HIS A 28 -2.08 -7.06 -2.16
CA HIS A 28 -0.85 -6.34 -2.44
C HIS A 28 -0.12 -6.02 -1.13
N LEU A 29 1.21 -6.05 -1.17
CA LEU A 29 2.09 -5.68 -0.06
C LEU A 29 2.92 -4.48 -0.47
N PHE A 30 2.72 -3.36 0.20
CA PHE A 30 3.43 -2.12 -0.06
C PHE A 30 4.45 -1.85 1.04
N GLN A 31 5.72 -1.68 0.66
CA GLN A 31 6.76 -1.30 1.61
C GLN A 31 6.64 0.18 1.93
N VAL A 32 6.44 0.50 3.21
CA VAL A 32 6.41 1.87 3.69
C VAL A 32 7.84 2.34 3.92
N LYS A 33 8.22 3.41 3.21
CA LYS A 33 9.47 4.12 3.44
C LYS A 33 9.35 5.05 4.64
N LYS A 34 8.22 5.77 4.72
CA LYS A 34 7.91 6.69 5.82
C LYS A 34 6.41 6.87 5.96
N ARG A 35 5.91 6.83 7.19
CA ARG A 35 4.55 7.26 7.52
C ARG A 35 4.53 8.78 7.75
N ILE A 36 3.68 9.48 7.01
CA ILE A 36 3.55 10.94 7.07
C ILE A 36 2.41 11.33 8.01
N ALA A 37 1.26 10.66 7.87
CA ALA A 37 0.11 10.85 8.75
C ALA A 37 -0.64 9.53 8.96
N HIS A 38 -1.28 9.41 10.12
CA HIS A 38 -2.24 8.36 10.44
C HIS A 38 -3.36 8.97 11.28
N GLN A 39 -4.60 8.81 10.86
CA GLN A 39 -5.75 9.37 11.57
C GLN A 39 -6.99 8.48 11.41
N LYS A 40 -7.63 8.13 12.51
CA LYS A 40 -9.01 7.61 12.47
C LYS A 40 -9.99 8.77 12.51
N THR A 41 -10.83 8.85 11.48
CA THR A 41 -11.95 9.81 11.42
C THR A 41 -13.26 9.13 11.85
N LYS A 42 -14.35 9.88 11.87
CA LYS A 42 -15.70 9.32 12.06
C LYS A 42 -16.08 8.30 10.98
N PHE A 43 -15.47 8.39 9.80
CA PHE A 43 -15.87 7.62 8.61
C PHE A 43 -14.90 6.48 8.29
N GLN A 44 -13.60 6.71 8.44
CA GLN A 44 -12.54 5.82 7.94
C GLN A 44 -11.19 6.09 8.59
N THR A 45 -10.28 5.12 8.51
CA THR A 45 -8.86 5.29 8.80
C THR A 45 -8.19 5.93 7.60
N VAL A 46 -7.39 6.96 7.82
CA VAL A 46 -6.63 7.67 6.80
C VAL A 46 -5.16 7.47 7.07
N ASP A 47 -4.43 6.99 6.06
CA ASP A 47 -2.98 6.88 6.09
C ASP A 47 -2.39 7.65 4.91
N ILE A 48 -1.46 8.56 5.22
CA ILE A 48 -0.62 9.18 4.21
C ILE A 48 0.79 8.65 4.43
N VAL A 49 1.33 7.97 3.44
CA VAL A 49 2.64 7.33 3.50
C VAL A 49 3.47 7.67 2.28
N GLU A 50 4.78 7.52 2.40
CA GLU A 50 5.69 7.45 1.26
C GLU A 50 6.04 5.97 1.05
N LEU A 51 5.72 5.44 -0.13
CA LEU A 51 6.06 4.09 -0.56
C LEU A 51 7.38 4.10 -1.35
N PHE A 52 8.15 3.01 -1.26
CA PHE A 52 9.41 2.90 -2.00
C PHE A 52 9.26 2.95 -3.53
N GLN A 53 8.14 2.43 -4.06
CA GLN A 53 7.91 2.34 -5.51
C GLN A 53 6.93 3.37 -6.06
N TYR A 54 6.06 3.94 -5.22
CA TYR A 54 4.91 4.75 -5.67
C TYR A 54 4.92 6.20 -5.16
N GLY A 55 5.95 6.61 -4.41
CA GLY A 55 6.03 7.97 -3.87
C GLY A 55 5.01 8.21 -2.76
N LYS A 56 4.48 9.44 -2.62
CA LYS A 56 3.42 9.72 -1.65
C LYS A 56 2.14 9.00 -2.05
N THR A 57 1.48 8.37 -1.09
CA THR A 57 0.29 7.55 -1.33
C THR A 57 -0.72 7.77 -0.21
N LEU A 58 -1.99 7.89 -0.60
CA LEU A 58 -3.14 7.92 0.30
C LEU A 58 -3.77 6.53 0.37
N PHE A 59 -3.96 6.04 1.58
CA PHE A 59 -4.81 4.89 1.87
C PHE A 59 -6.02 5.32 2.71
N LEU A 60 -7.15 4.69 2.42
CA LEU A 60 -8.38 4.77 3.22
C LEU A 60 -8.80 3.36 3.62
N ASP A 61 -8.90 3.10 4.92
CA ASP A 61 -9.15 1.75 5.47
C ASP A 61 -8.27 0.68 4.78
N GLU A 62 -6.95 0.92 4.73
CA GLU A 62 -5.93 0.04 4.12
C GLU A 62 -6.05 -0.17 2.60
N ARG A 63 -6.93 0.58 1.93
CA ARG A 63 -7.10 0.56 0.47
C ARG A 63 -6.43 1.73 -0.22
N LEU A 64 -5.61 1.45 -1.23
CA LEU A 64 -4.89 2.45 -2.00
C LEU A 64 -5.91 3.29 -2.78
N GLN A 65 -5.82 4.62 -2.64
CA GLN A 65 -6.71 5.54 -3.34
C GLN A 65 -6.00 6.26 -4.48
N VAL A 66 -4.83 6.84 -4.18
CA VAL A 66 -4.00 7.57 -5.14
C VAL A 66 -2.55 7.54 -4.70
N ALA A 67 -1.65 7.49 -5.68
CA ALA A 67 -0.22 7.64 -5.49
C ALA A 67 0.32 8.75 -6.39
N GLU A 68 1.35 9.46 -5.94
CA GLU A 68 2.06 10.51 -6.69
C GLU A 68 2.56 10.00 -8.05
N ALA A 69 2.97 8.73 -8.11
CA ALA A 69 3.38 8.09 -9.37
C ALA A 69 2.26 7.99 -10.42
N ASP A 70 0.98 8.01 -9.99
CA ASP A 70 -0.19 7.76 -10.84
C ASP A 70 -1.12 8.99 -10.95
N GLU A 71 -0.79 10.11 -10.27
CA GLU A 71 -1.64 11.31 -10.24
C GLU A 71 -1.93 11.85 -11.65
N PHE A 72 -0.93 11.83 -12.54
CA PHE A 72 -1.06 12.34 -13.90
C PHE A 72 -2.03 11.53 -14.78
N LEU A 73 -2.19 10.22 -14.52
CA LEU A 73 -3.04 9.34 -15.33
C LEU A 73 -4.53 9.50 -15.01
N TYR A 74 -4.88 9.93 -13.80
CA TYR A 74 -6.27 10.02 -13.34
C TYR A 74 -6.90 11.41 -13.52
N HIS A 75 -6.09 12.48 -13.60
CA HIS A 75 -6.60 13.86 -13.65
C HIS A 75 -6.66 14.48 -15.06
N GLU A 76 -6.12 13.80 -16.09
CA GLU A 76 -6.08 14.32 -17.47
C GLU A 76 -7.03 13.63 -18.46
N SER A 77 -7.92 12.74 -18.00
CA SER A 77 -8.89 12.00 -18.85
C SER A 77 -10.29 12.60 -18.86
#